data_AF-A0A970C3U0-F1
#
_entry.id   AF-A0A970C3U0-F1
#
_cell.length_a   1.000
_cell.length_b   1.000
_cell.length_c   1.000
_cell.angle_alpha   90.00
_cell.angle_beta   90.00
_cell.angle_gamma   90.00
#
_symmetry.space_group_name_H-M   'P 1'
#
loop_
_entity.id
_entity.type
_entity.pdbx_description
1 polymer ?
#
loop_
_entity_poly.entity_id
_entity_poly.type
_entity_poly.pdbx_seq_one_letter_code
_entity_poly.pdbx_strand_id
1 'polypeptide(L)'
;MEIKDYKEQAVQLISRYVVEKLGRVNPLWYERLYTLPSEAKNDRELKILMLAVHYAMWRDIRSVSYVEQLFFNWQECGVPRWVLKRLASADPPVGKELLEELGYGGETDEPFDIRSDEYYRFYRGSTLGD
;
A
#
# COMPACT_ATOMS: atom_id res chain seq x y z
N MET A 1 -22.01 -2.95 16.32
CA MET A 1 -20.77 -2.22 15.94
C MET A 1 -19.70 -3.30 15.86
N GLU A 2 -19.43 -3.83 14.66
CA GLU A 2 -18.33 -4.77 14.49
C GLU A 2 -17.03 -4.02 14.80
N ILE A 3 -16.30 -4.49 15.81
CA ILE A 3 -14.94 -4.02 16.06
C ILE A 3 -14.11 -4.60 14.92
N LYS A 4 -13.80 -3.77 13.92
CA LYS A 4 -12.90 -4.16 12.84
C LYS A 4 -11.49 -4.24 13.40
N ASP A 5 -10.99 -5.46 13.57
CA ASP A 5 -9.59 -5.67 13.92
C ASP A 5 -8.73 -5.51 12.66
N TYR A 6 -8.31 -4.27 12.38
CA TYR A 6 -7.43 -3.96 11.25
C TYR A 6 -6.08 -4.66 11.36
N LYS A 7 -5.63 -5.01 12.57
CA LYS A 7 -4.36 -5.69 12.77
C LYS A 7 -4.48 -7.14 12.31
N GLU A 8 -5.55 -7.83 12.68
CA GLU A 8 -5.84 -9.17 12.19
C GLU A 8 -5.99 -9.20 10.66
N GLN A 9 -6.73 -8.24 10.08
CA GLN A 9 -6.89 -8.13 8.63
C GLN A 9 -5.56 -7.91 7.91
N ALA A 10 -4.68 -7.06 8.44
CA ALA A 10 -3.35 -6.84 7.89
C ALA A 10 -2.51 -8.13 7.92
N VAL A 11 -2.55 -8.89 9.02
CA VAL A 11 -1.84 -10.18 9.15
C VAL A 11 -2.37 -11.22 8.15
N GLN A 12 -3.69 -11.31 7.97
CA GLN A 12 -4.30 -12.21 7.00
C GLN A 12 -3.90 -11.85 5.56
N LEU A 13 -3.90 -10.55 5.22
CA LEU A 13 -3.48 -10.08 3.91
C LEU A 13 -1.99 -10.32 3.65
N ILE A 14 -1.13 -10.09 4.64
CA ILE A 14 0.29 -10.43 4.59
C ILE A 14 0.47 -11.94 4.35
N SER A 15 -0.26 -12.78 5.07
CA SER A 15 -0.20 -14.24 4.91
C SER A 15 -0.55 -14.65 3.48
N ARG A 16 -1.59 -14.05 2.92
CA ARG A 16 -1.99 -14.24 1.52
C ARG A 16 -0.88 -13.82 0.55
N TYR A 17 -0.29 -12.64 0.73
CA TYR A 17 0.82 -12.16 -0.10
C TYR A 17 2.04 -13.10 -0.05
N VAL A 18 2.39 -13.59 1.14
CA VAL A 18 3.49 -14.55 1.30
C VAL A 18 3.24 -15.83 0.50
N VAL A 19 2.04 -16.40 0.63
CA VAL A 19 1.66 -17.63 -0.08
C VAL A 19 1.59 -17.43 -1.59
N GLU A 20 0.96 -16.35 -2.06
CA GLU A 20 0.69 -16.13 -3.48
C GLU A 20 1.89 -15.58 -4.26
N LYS A 21 2.70 -14.70 -3.65
CA LYS A 21 3.71 -13.92 -4.37
C LYS A 21 5.14 -14.28 -3.99
N LEU A 22 5.40 -14.49 -2.71
CA LEU A 22 6.76 -14.74 -2.23
C LEU A 22 7.13 -16.23 -2.34
N GLY A 23 6.20 -17.16 -2.12
CA GLY A 23 6.47 -18.60 -2.28
C GLY A 23 7.43 -19.13 -1.20
N ARG A 24 8.54 -19.77 -1.60
CA ARG A 24 9.57 -20.31 -0.67
C ARG A 24 10.78 -19.38 -0.50
N VAL A 25 10.55 -18.08 -0.32
CA VAL A 25 11.63 -17.17 0.12
C VAL A 25 12.09 -17.56 1.53
N ASN A 26 13.33 -17.20 1.87
CA ASN A 26 13.96 -17.51 3.14
C ASN A 26 13.12 -16.99 4.34
N PRO A 27 12.84 -17.84 5.35
CA PRO A 27 11.98 -17.55 6.51
C PRO A 27 12.24 -16.22 7.21
N LEU A 28 13.51 -15.78 7.31
CA LEU A 28 13.91 -14.55 7.99
C LEU A 28 13.28 -13.30 7.39
N TRP A 29 13.00 -13.29 6.09
CA TRP A 29 12.38 -12.15 5.42
C TRP A 29 10.88 -12.05 5.72
N TYR A 30 10.23 -13.16 6.07
CA TYR A 30 8.82 -13.15 6.43
C TYR A 30 8.61 -12.56 7.82
N GLU A 31 9.50 -12.85 8.76
CA GLU A 31 9.44 -12.28 10.11
C GLU A 31 9.33 -10.76 10.07
N ARG A 32 10.16 -10.10 9.24
CA ARG A 32 10.11 -8.65 9.05
C ARG A 32 8.74 -8.15 8.59
N LEU A 33 8.13 -8.84 7.63
CA LEU A 33 6.82 -8.46 7.10
C LEU A 33 5.72 -8.61 8.18
N TYR A 34 5.79 -9.67 8.99
CA TYR A 34 4.84 -9.91 10.08
C TYR A 34 5.02 -8.99 11.30
N THR A 35 6.15 -8.27 11.43
CA THR A 35 6.29 -7.28 12.51
C THR A 35 5.64 -5.93 12.19
N LEU A 36 5.46 -5.60 10.90
CA LEU A 36 4.91 -4.31 10.45
C LEU A 36 3.54 -3.95 11.08
N PRO A 37 2.56 -4.87 11.22
CA PRO A 37 1.29 -4.55 11.88
C PRO A 37 1.45 -4.14 13.36
N SER A 38 2.53 -4.53 14.02
CA SER A 38 2.81 -4.12 15.41
C SER A 38 3.59 -2.79 15.50
N GLU A 39 4.22 -2.35 14.40
CA GLU A 39 4.90 -1.06 14.29
C GLU A 39 3.94 0.09 13.94
N ALA A 40 2.77 -0.23 13.38
CA ALA A 40 1.71 0.73 13.13
C ALA A 40 1.15 1.31 14.44
N LYS A 41 1.13 2.64 14.54
CA LYS A 41 0.75 3.38 15.76
C LYS A 41 -0.76 3.59 15.88
N ASN A 42 -1.51 3.43 14.80
CA ASN A 42 -2.95 3.70 14.72
C ASN A 42 -3.58 2.96 13.52
N ASP A 43 -4.91 2.96 13.47
CA ASP A 43 -5.69 2.31 12.41
C ASP A 43 -5.36 2.84 11.02
N ARG A 44 -5.06 4.14 10.87
CA ARG A 44 -4.69 4.73 9.58
C ARG A 44 -3.39 4.11 9.06
N GLU A 45 -2.40 3.89 9.91
CA GLU A 45 -1.15 3.25 9.52
C GLU A 45 -1.37 1.77 9.15
N LEU A 46 -2.23 1.05 9.88
CA LEU A 46 -2.62 -0.33 9.50
C LEU A 46 -3.28 -0.37 8.10
N LYS A 47 -4.15 0.61 7.81
CA LYS A 47 -4.77 0.75 6.49
C LYS A 47 -3.74 1.05 5.39
N ILE A 48 -2.75 1.89 5.67
CA ILE A 48 -1.62 2.15 4.76
C ILE A 48 -0.83 0.86 4.50
N LEU A 49 -0.54 0.06 5.53
CA LEU A 49 0.13 -1.23 5.39
C LEU A 49 -0.67 -2.17 4.50
N MET A 50 -1.98 -2.31 4.76
CA MET A 50 -2.85 -3.13 3.93
C MET A 50 -2.82 -2.69 2.47
N LEU A 51 -2.85 -1.38 2.23
CA LEU A 51 -2.79 -0.82 0.89
C LEU A 51 -1.44 -1.09 0.21
N ALA A 52 -0.34 -1.00 0.95
CA ALA A 52 1.01 -1.30 0.43
C ALA A 52 1.12 -2.76 -0.03
N VAL A 53 0.55 -3.69 0.75
CA VAL A 53 0.49 -5.11 0.39
C VAL A 53 -0.39 -5.33 -0.84
N HIS A 54 -1.59 -4.75 -0.89
CA HIS A 54 -2.46 -4.82 -2.07
C HIS A 54 -1.78 -4.29 -3.33
N TYR A 55 -1.07 -3.17 -3.22
CA TYR A 55 -0.34 -2.60 -4.34
C TYR A 55 0.81 -3.49 -4.82
N ALA A 56 1.57 -4.08 -3.89
CA ALA A 56 2.60 -5.05 -4.24
C ALA A 56 2.01 -6.29 -4.93
N MET A 57 0.87 -6.80 -4.46
CA MET A 57 0.15 -7.90 -5.09
C MET A 57 -0.31 -7.56 -6.51
N TRP A 58 -0.91 -6.37 -6.69
CA TRP A 58 -1.38 -5.87 -7.99
C TRP A 58 -0.23 -5.71 -8.99
N ARG A 59 0.92 -5.23 -8.52
CA ARG A 59 2.15 -5.06 -9.34
C ARG A 59 2.93 -6.35 -9.58
N ASP A 60 2.47 -7.48 -9.05
CA ASP A 60 3.18 -8.77 -9.03
C ASP A 60 4.61 -8.67 -8.45
N ILE A 61 4.80 -7.82 -7.44
CA ILE A 61 6.11 -7.66 -6.79
C ILE A 61 6.36 -8.82 -5.82
N ARG A 62 7.58 -9.33 -5.82
CA ARG A 62 8.03 -10.44 -4.96
C ARG A 62 9.16 -10.00 -4.03
N SER A 63 8.93 -8.91 -3.30
CA SER A 63 9.94 -8.30 -2.43
C SER A 63 9.31 -7.84 -1.12
N VAL A 64 9.88 -8.27 0.00
CA VAL A 64 9.52 -7.80 1.34
C VAL A 64 9.93 -6.35 1.53
N SER A 65 11.18 -6.02 1.15
CA SER A 65 11.72 -4.66 1.28
C SER A 65 10.91 -3.64 0.48
N TYR A 66 10.30 -4.04 -0.64
CA TYR A 66 9.42 -3.16 -1.40
C TYR A 66 8.15 -2.79 -0.62
N VAL A 67 7.51 -3.77 0.02
CA VAL A 67 6.31 -3.51 0.85
C VAL A 67 6.68 -2.64 2.04
N GLU A 68 7.80 -2.93 2.70
CA GLU A 68 8.30 -2.15 3.82
C GLU A 68 8.57 -0.68 3.44
N GLN A 69 9.25 -0.46 2.31
CA GLN A 69 9.51 0.90 1.81
C GLN A 69 8.21 1.64 1.48
N LEU A 70 7.24 0.98 0.83
CA LEU A 70 5.93 1.60 0.58
C LEU A 70 5.23 1.97 1.87
N PHE A 71 5.22 1.09 2.86
CA PHE A 71 4.60 1.33 4.15
C PHE A 71 5.16 2.59 4.82
N PHE A 72 6.48 2.66 5.03
CA PHE A 72 7.10 3.81 5.68
C PHE A 72 6.96 5.10 4.85
N ASN A 73 7.16 5.02 3.54
CA ASN A 73 7.06 6.21 2.68
C ASN A 73 5.63 6.76 2.64
N TRP A 74 4.60 5.90 2.64
CA TRP A 74 3.21 6.33 2.65
C TRP A 74 2.71 6.76 4.03
N GLN A 75 3.31 6.27 5.11
CA GLN A 75 3.09 6.84 6.45
C GLN A 75 3.55 8.29 6.50
N GLU A 76 4.74 8.59 5.98
CA GLU A 76 5.33 9.93 6.01
C GLU A 76 4.69 10.89 5.00
N CYS A 77 4.52 10.46 3.75
CA CYS A 77 4.11 11.33 2.64
C CYS A 77 2.65 11.19 2.23
N GLY A 78 1.91 10.25 2.83
CA GLY A 78 0.60 9.85 2.35
C GLY A 78 0.64 8.92 1.14
N VAL A 79 -0.52 8.33 0.84
CA VAL A 79 -0.68 7.45 -0.32
C VAL A 79 -0.91 8.30 -1.58
N PRO A 80 -0.21 8.02 -2.70
CA PRO A 80 -0.41 8.74 -3.94
C PRO A 80 -1.83 8.53 -4.49
N ARG A 81 -2.43 9.58 -5.04
CA ARG A 81 -3.82 9.50 -5.54
C ARG A 81 -3.95 8.52 -6.71
N TRP A 82 -2.94 8.42 -7.57
CA TRP A 82 -2.97 7.41 -8.64
C TRP A 82 -2.89 5.98 -8.14
N VAL A 83 -2.21 5.73 -7.02
CA VAL A 83 -2.18 4.38 -6.43
C VAL A 83 -3.60 4.00 -6.01
N LEU A 84 -4.29 4.91 -5.33
CA LEU A 84 -5.69 4.72 -4.93
C LEU A 84 -6.59 4.46 -6.15
N LYS A 85 -6.45 5.26 -7.22
CA LYS A 85 -7.20 5.07 -8.47
C LYS A 85 -6.88 3.71 -9.13
N ARG A 86 -5.61 3.29 -9.16
CA ARG A 86 -5.21 1.99 -9.72
C ARG A 86 -5.77 0.81 -8.93
N LEU A 87 -5.79 0.91 -7.62
CA LEU A 87 -6.33 -0.13 -6.74
C LEU A 87 -7.86 -0.18 -6.75
N ALA A 88 -8.53 0.95 -6.97
CA ALA A 88 -9.97 0.99 -7.21
C ALA A 88 -10.37 0.22 -8.47
N SER A 89 -9.54 0.28 -9.51
CA SER A 89 -9.75 -0.43 -10.79
C SER A 89 -9.06 -1.79 -10.87
N ALA A 90 -8.48 -2.29 -9.76
CA ALA A 90 -7.82 -3.60 -9.75
C ALA A 90 -8.83 -4.76 -9.77
N ASP A 91 -8.38 -5.93 -10.19
CA ASP A 91 -9.16 -7.18 -10.14
C ASP A 91 -8.41 -8.24 -9.29
N PRO A 92 -8.93 -8.62 -8.11
CA PRO A 92 -10.15 -8.11 -7.47
C PRO A 92 -9.97 -6.68 -6.94
N PRO A 93 -11.04 -5.87 -6.88
CA PRO A 93 -10.96 -4.51 -6.39
C PRO A 93 -10.68 -4.47 -4.89
N VAL A 94 -9.85 -3.51 -4.48
CA VAL A 94 -9.63 -3.21 -3.06
C VAL A 94 -10.91 -2.57 -2.50
N GLY A 95 -11.28 -2.93 -1.27
CA GLY A 95 -12.50 -2.45 -0.62
C GLY A 95 -12.60 -0.93 -0.66
N LYS A 96 -13.73 -0.42 -1.17
CA LYS A 96 -13.99 1.02 -1.35
C LYS A 96 -13.78 1.83 -0.07
N GLU A 97 -14.20 1.29 1.07
CA GLU A 97 -14.05 1.92 2.38
C GLU A 97 -12.57 2.17 2.73
N LEU A 98 -11.69 1.19 2.48
CA LEU A 98 -10.24 1.34 2.73
C LEU A 98 -9.64 2.47 1.87
N LEU A 99 -10.10 2.58 0.61
CA LEU A 99 -9.63 3.60 -0.31
C LEU A 99 -10.13 5.00 0.09
N GLU A 100 -11.41 5.12 0.45
CA GLU A 100 -12.03 6.38 0.88
C GLU A 100 -11.37 6.93 2.16
N GLU A 101 -11.11 6.06 3.13
CA GLU A 101 -10.42 6.45 4.37
C GLU A 101 -8.98 6.91 4.16
N LEU A 102 -8.37 6.53 3.03
CA LEU A 102 -7.03 6.97 2.61
C LEU A 102 -7.07 8.14 1.61
N GLY A 103 -8.25 8.70 1.35
CA GLY A 103 -8.42 9.92 0.55
C GLY A 103 -8.86 9.70 -0.89
N TYR A 104 -9.37 8.51 -1.25
CA TYR A 104 -9.98 8.28 -2.55
C TYR A 104 -11.40 8.85 -2.60
N GLY A 105 -11.62 9.90 -3.40
CA GLY A 105 -12.93 10.56 -3.55
C GLY A 105 -13.81 10.00 -4.67
N GLY A 106 -13.45 8.86 -5.28
CA GLY A 106 -14.15 8.28 -6.43
C GLY A 106 -13.51 8.62 -7.79
N GLU A 107 -14.19 8.25 -8.88
CA GLU A 107 -13.80 8.59 -10.24
C GLU A 107 -14.10 10.07 -10.50
N THR A 108 -13.14 10.95 -10.23
CA THR A 108 -13.17 12.26 -10.87
C THR A 108 -12.93 12.06 -12.37
N ASP A 109 -13.82 12.62 -13.21
CA ASP A 109 -13.68 12.68 -14.68
C ASP A 109 -12.44 13.49 -15.11
N GLU A 110 -11.81 14.20 -14.18
CA GLU A 110 -10.55 14.90 -14.44
C GLU A 110 -9.44 13.89 -14.76
N PRO A 111 -8.73 14.07 -15.90
CA PRO A 111 -7.58 13.26 -16.22
C PRO A 111 -6.55 13.42 -15.10
N PHE A 112 -6.16 12.28 -14.52
CA PHE A 112 -5.17 12.25 -13.45
C PHE A 112 -3.83 12.77 -14.01
N ASP A 113 -3.43 13.97 -13.61
CA ASP A 113 -2.10 14.49 -13.91
C ASP A 113 -1.12 14.04 -12.83
N ILE A 114 -0.27 13.07 -13.18
CA ILE A 114 0.80 12.57 -12.30
C ILE A 114 1.75 13.67 -11.82
N ARG A 115 1.87 14.80 -12.54
CA ARG A 115 2.70 15.96 -12.14
C ARG A 115 2.07 16.81 -11.05
N SER A 116 0.76 16.67 -10.86
CA SER A 116 0.01 17.35 -9.79
C SER A 116 0.04 16.58 -8.47
N ASP A 117 0.45 15.32 -8.49
CA ASP A 117 0.59 14.50 -7.29
C ASP A 117 1.86 14.90 -6.53
N GLU A 118 1.69 15.36 -5.29
CA GLU A 118 2.79 15.77 -4.40
C GLU A 118 3.81 14.63 -4.24
N TYR A 119 3.35 13.38 -4.23
CA TYR A 119 4.23 12.21 -4.15
C TYR A 119 5.15 12.07 -5.37
N TYR A 120 4.68 12.43 -6.56
CA TYR A 120 5.50 12.36 -7.78
C TYR A 120 6.60 13.42 -7.78
N ARG A 121 6.39 14.56 -7.11
CA ARG A 121 7.44 15.58 -6.93
C ARG A 121 8.58 15.06 -6.06
N PHE A 122 8.31 14.20 -5.07
CA PHE A 122 9.33 13.63 -4.19
C PHE A 122 10.20 12.56 -4.87
N TYR A 123 9.62 11.70 -5.73
CA TYR A 123 10.39 10.65 -6.42
C TYR A 123 11.14 11.14 -7.65
N ARG A 124 10.77 12.29 -8.22
CA ARG A 124 11.51 12.93 -9.31
C ARG A 124 12.62 13.82 -8.75
N GLY A 125 13.53 13.24 -7.98
CA GLY A 125 14.83 13.87 -7.73
C GLY A 125 15.48 14.19 -9.07
N SER A 126 15.60 15.49 -9.38
CA SER A 126 16.55 16.10 -10.31
C SER A 126 16.99 15.24 -11.52
N THR A 127 16.05 14.72 -12.33
CA THR A 127 16.38 14.26 -13.70
C THR A 127 16.46 15.42 -14.70
N LEU A 128 16.58 16.65 -14.20
CA LEU A 128 17.22 17.74 -14.93
C LEU A 128 18.60 17.90 -14.27
N GLY A 129 19.53 17.04 -14.69
CA GLY A 129 20.92 17.43 -14.70
C GLY A 129 21.10 18.40 -15.86
N ASP A 130 21.76 19.53 -15.56
CA ASP A 130 22.11 20.68 -16.40
C ASP A 130 20.97 21.56 -16.95
#